data_AF-A0A316VHD9-F1
#
_entry.id   AF-A0A316VHD9-F1
#
_cell.length_a   1.000
_cell.length_b   1.000
_cell.length_c   1.000
_cell.angle_alpha   90.00
_cell.angle_beta   90.00
_cell.angle_gamma   90.00
#
_symmetry.space_group_name_H-M   'P 1'
#
loop_
_entity.id
_entity.type
_entity.pdbx_description
1 polymer ?
#
loop_
_entity_poly.entity_id
_entity_poly.type
_entity_poly.pdbx_seq_one_letter_code
_entity_poly.pdbx_strand_id
1 'polypeptide(L)'
;MSDSTSSNGTGPIRFHTFDVSKQIFLERKHTIGIVNLMPIAPLHVLLIPRKPHHRLGEIPKNELADLFDAVQDVSGIVQRLTNSPACTVAIQDGKESGQSVPHLHVHVIPRKDGDFTPNDIIYAHLEEFGLQLHKNMQNSTDGHKPERGLAPDPSQERKPRSAQEMSSEADWIRQHSK
;
A
#
# COMPACT_ATOMS: atom_id res chain seq x y z
N MET A 1 -4.59 40.36 0.01
CA MET A 1 -4.49 39.75 1.35
C MET A 1 -3.75 38.43 1.18
N SER A 2 -2.62 38.34 1.87
CA SER A 2 -1.57 37.31 1.89
C SER A 2 -1.80 36.01 1.11
N ASP A 3 -1.03 35.90 0.03
CA ASP A 3 -0.66 34.70 -0.68
C ASP A 3 0.19 33.81 0.25
N SER A 4 -0.31 32.62 0.61
CA SER A 4 0.40 31.66 1.46
C SER A 4 1.10 30.63 0.57
N THR A 5 2.23 31.01 0.00
CA THR A 5 3.21 30.07 -0.56
C THR A 5 3.70 29.17 0.56
N SER A 6 3.15 27.96 0.63
CA SER A 6 3.63 26.92 1.53
C SER A 6 5.08 26.61 1.17
N SER A 7 5.96 26.66 2.17
CA SER A 7 7.39 26.41 2.04
C SER A 7 7.66 25.06 1.39
N ASN A 8 8.09 25.07 0.13
CA ASN A 8 8.67 23.91 -0.55
C ASN A 8 9.95 23.52 0.21
N GLY A 9 9.89 22.44 0.99
CA GLY A 9 11.07 21.82 1.56
C GLY A 9 11.97 21.34 0.41
N THR A 10 13.15 21.94 0.26
CA THR A 10 14.08 21.72 -0.86
C THR A 10 14.86 20.39 -0.78
N GLY A 11 14.37 19.41 -0.01
CA GLY A 11 15.02 18.12 0.21
C GLY A 11 14.31 16.97 -0.53
N PRO A 12 15.00 15.84 -0.73
CA PRO A 12 14.40 14.67 -1.36
C PRO A 12 13.20 14.16 -0.53
N ILE A 13 12.14 13.75 -1.22
CA ILE A 13 11.00 13.09 -0.59
C ILE A 13 11.37 11.64 -0.34
N ARG A 14 11.14 11.17 0.88
CA ARG A 14 11.57 9.84 1.31
C ARG A 14 10.39 8.95 1.68
N PHE A 15 10.48 7.69 1.25
CA PHE A 15 9.70 6.58 1.77
C PHE A 15 10.62 5.76 2.69
N HIS A 16 10.56 6.00 3.99
CA HIS A 16 11.56 5.52 4.95
C HIS A 16 12.95 6.02 4.58
N THR A 17 13.87 5.14 4.18
CA THR A 17 15.24 5.48 3.75
C THR A 17 15.37 5.67 2.24
N PHE A 18 14.33 5.33 1.46
CA PHE A 18 14.35 5.38 0.00
C PHE A 18 14.01 6.79 -0.51
N ASP A 19 14.85 7.34 -1.39
CA ASP A 19 14.49 8.54 -2.15
C ASP A 19 13.48 8.15 -3.25
N VAL A 20 12.28 8.71 -3.14
CA VAL A 20 11.16 8.42 -4.05
C VAL A 20 10.76 9.62 -4.90
N SER A 21 11.61 10.65 -4.97
CA SER A 21 11.27 11.93 -5.61
C SER A 21 10.88 11.79 -7.09
N LYS A 22 11.41 10.78 -7.80
CA LYS A 22 11.09 10.50 -9.21
C LYS A 22 9.86 9.63 -9.40
N GLN A 23 9.32 9.06 -8.33
CA GLN A 23 8.19 8.13 -8.35
C GLN A 23 6.87 8.82 -8.02
N ILE A 24 6.91 10.12 -7.71
CA ILE A 24 5.77 10.91 -7.26
C ILE A 24 4.84 11.24 -8.43
N PHE A 25 3.58 10.85 -8.30
CA PHE A 25 2.51 11.27 -9.21
C PHE A 25 1.48 12.21 -8.56
N LEU A 26 1.50 12.34 -7.23
CA LEU A 26 0.57 13.18 -6.48
C LEU A 26 1.29 13.83 -5.30
N GLU A 27 1.07 15.12 -5.11
CA GLU A 27 1.52 15.84 -3.93
C GLU A 27 0.38 16.63 -3.28
N ARG A 28 0.21 16.41 -1.98
CA ARG A 28 -0.69 17.17 -1.11
C ARG A 28 0.08 17.72 0.08
N LYS A 29 -0.63 18.44 0.95
CA LYS A 29 -0.04 19.03 2.16
C LYS A 29 0.55 17.94 3.07
N HIS A 30 -0.19 16.86 3.31
CA HIS A 30 0.24 15.79 4.23
C HIS A 30 0.45 14.44 3.54
N THR A 31 0.15 14.32 2.25
CA THR A 31 0.20 13.05 1.51
C THR A 31 1.02 13.14 0.25
N ILE A 32 1.72 12.05 -0.07
CA ILE A 32 2.43 11.82 -1.33
C ILE A 32 1.87 10.55 -1.97
N GLY A 33 1.59 10.59 -3.28
CA GLY A 33 1.32 9.38 -4.06
C GLY A 33 2.53 8.98 -4.88
N ILE A 34 2.97 7.74 -4.73
CA ILE A 34 4.10 7.14 -5.47
C ILE A 34 3.69 5.89 -6.23
N VAL A 35 4.33 5.65 -7.37
CA VAL A 35 4.18 4.38 -8.10
C VAL A 35 4.94 3.25 -7.40
N ASN A 36 4.44 2.02 -7.46
CA ASN A 36 5.00 0.88 -6.71
C ASN A 36 6.20 0.25 -7.44
N LEU A 37 7.30 -0.09 -6.75
CA LEU A 37 8.45 -0.77 -7.35
C LEU A 37 8.10 -2.16 -7.91
N MET A 38 7.27 -2.90 -7.20
CA MET A 38 6.81 -4.25 -7.57
C MET A 38 5.27 -4.28 -7.53
N PRO A 39 4.62 -3.71 -8.56
CA PRO A 39 3.16 -3.70 -8.61
C PRO A 39 2.61 -5.13 -8.69
N ILE A 40 1.49 -5.38 -8.01
CA ILE A 40 0.77 -6.67 -8.07
C ILE A 40 -0.24 -6.67 -9.22
N ALA A 41 -0.74 -5.49 -9.60
CA ALA A 41 -1.60 -5.27 -10.75
C ALA A 41 -1.18 -3.96 -11.46
N PRO A 42 -1.54 -3.76 -12.75
CA PRO A 42 -1.31 -2.50 -13.44
C PRO A 42 -1.87 -1.30 -12.65
N LEU A 43 -1.09 -0.23 -12.53
CA LEU A 43 -1.38 0.95 -11.71
C LEU A 43 -1.71 0.64 -10.23
N HIS A 44 -1.12 -0.41 -9.67
CA HIS A 44 -0.97 -0.52 -8.22
C HIS A 44 -0.04 0.60 -7.74
N VAL A 45 -0.61 1.57 -7.03
CA VAL A 45 0.08 2.73 -6.46
C VAL A 45 0.03 2.74 -4.94
N LEU A 46 0.91 3.53 -4.32
CA LEU A 46 0.99 3.70 -2.88
C LEU A 46 0.73 5.16 -2.49
N LEU A 47 -0.10 5.38 -1.48
CA LEU A 47 -0.27 6.68 -0.85
C LEU A 47 0.40 6.65 0.52
N ILE A 48 1.28 7.61 0.78
CA ILE A 48 2.08 7.68 2.00
C ILE A 48 1.91 9.05 2.67
N PRO A 49 1.87 9.11 4.01
CA PRO A 49 2.05 10.37 4.72
C PRO A 49 3.40 11.02 4.34
N ARG A 50 3.44 12.34 4.23
CA ARG A 50 4.68 13.09 3.95
C ARG A 50 5.67 12.98 5.11
N LYS A 51 5.17 12.93 6.35
CA LYS A 51 5.95 12.62 7.55
C LYS A 51 5.92 11.11 7.79
N PRO A 52 7.05 10.46 8.05
CA PRO A 52 7.07 9.03 8.31
C PRO A 52 6.36 8.70 9.63
N HIS A 53 5.32 7.87 9.53
CA HIS A 53 4.66 7.20 10.65
C HIS A 53 4.79 5.69 10.45
N HIS A 54 5.04 4.91 11.49
CA HIS A 54 5.20 3.46 11.35
C HIS A 54 3.85 2.74 11.36
N ARG A 55 2.92 3.22 12.20
CA ARG A 55 1.62 2.60 12.47
C ARG A 55 0.46 3.54 12.19
N LEU A 56 -0.69 2.99 11.85
CA LEU A 56 -1.92 3.76 11.56
C LEU A 56 -2.36 4.60 12.76
N GLY A 57 -2.24 4.03 13.97
CA GLY A 57 -2.62 4.70 15.22
C GLY A 57 -1.72 5.88 15.61
N GLU A 58 -0.59 6.08 14.95
CA GLU A 58 0.35 7.19 15.24
C GLU A 58 0.00 8.46 14.45
N ILE A 59 -0.81 8.33 13.39
CA ILE A 59 -1.06 9.42 12.45
C ILE A 59 -2.00 10.46 13.07
N PRO A 60 -1.63 11.75 13.10
CA PRO A 60 -2.53 12.81 13.51
C PRO A 60 -3.80 12.85 12.64
N LYS A 61 -4.96 13.09 13.25
CA LYS A 61 -6.27 13.06 12.57
C LYS A 61 -6.35 13.91 11.30
N ASN A 62 -5.71 15.08 11.29
CA ASN A 62 -5.67 15.97 10.12
C ASN A 62 -4.80 15.42 8.98
N GLU A 63 -3.70 14.71 9.29
CA GLU A 63 -2.86 14.06 8.29
C GLU A 63 -3.56 12.81 7.75
N LEU A 64 -4.26 12.06 8.62
CA LEU A 64 -5.07 10.91 8.24
C LEU A 64 -6.24 11.29 7.31
N ALA A 65 -6.89 12.43 7.57
CA ALA A 65 -7.94 12.95 6.70
C ALA A 65 -7.41 13.27 5.30
N ASP A 66 -6.31 14.03 5.18
CA ASP A 66 -5.65 14.33 3.90
C ASP A 66 -5.21 13.07 3.15
N LEU A 67 -4.74 12.04 3.88
CA LEU A 67 -4.39 10.74 3.32
C LEU A 67 -5.60 10.02 2.71
N PHE A 68 -6.72 9.96 3.40
CA PHE A 68 -7.91 9.25 2.90
C PHE A 68 -8.69 10.04 1.85
N ASP A 69 -8.69 11.38 1.90
CA ASP A 69 -9.14 12.22 0.79
C ASP A 69 -8.32 11.90 -0.47
N ALA A 70 -7.00 11.70 -0.31
CA ALA A 70 -6.15 11.31 -1.42
C ALA A 70 -6.42 9.90 -1.93
N VAL A 71 -6.66 8.94 -1.05
CA VAL A 71 -7.04 7.57 -1.42
C VAL A 71 -8.34 7.56 -2.21
N GLN A 72 -9.34 8.36 -1.80
CA GLN A 72 -10.61 8.49 -2.50
C GLN A 72 -10.40 8.95 -3.95
N ASP A 73 -9.67 10.04 -4.16
CA ASP A 73 -9.40 10.58 -5.49
C ASP A 73 -8.60 9.61 -6.36
N VAL A 74 -7.51 9.06 -5.80
CA VAL A 74 -6.62 8.16 -6.55
C VAL A 74 -7.32 6.88 -6.91
N SER A 75 -8.19 6.34 -6.06
CA SER A 75 -9.02 5.17 -6.36
C SER A 75 -9.86 5.39 -7.62
N GLY A 76 -10.49 6.56 -7.76
CA GLY A 76 -11.25 6.91 -8.97
C GLY A 76 -10.35 7.07 -10.20
N ILE A 77 -9.19 7.72 -10.04
CA ILE A 77 -8.21 7.91 -11.11
C ILE A 77 -7.72 6.57 -11.66
N VAL A 78 -7.24 5.67 -10.79
CA VAL A 78 -6.65 4.40 -11.24
C VAL A 78 -7.69 3.47 -11.87
N GLN A 79 -8.93 3.49 -11.38
CA GLN A 79 -10.04 2.74 -11.98
C GLN A 79 -10.33 3.25 -13.40
N ARG A 80 -10.46 4.57 -13.58
CA ARG A 80 -10.65 5.19 -14.90
C ARG A 80 -9.50 4.86 -15.85
N LEU A 81 -8.25 5.02 -15.41
CA LEU A 81 -7.08 4.82 -16.26
C LEU A 81 -6.84 3.36 -16.66
N THR A 82 -7.32 2.40 -15.86
CA THR A 82 -7.19 0.96 -16.16
C THR A 82 -8.44 0.32 -16.74
N ASN A 83 -9.56 1.06 -16.87
CA ASN A 83 -10.89 0.49 -17.13
C ASN A 83 -11.22 -0.65 -16.15
N SER A 84 -10.96 -0.43 -14.86
CA SER A 84 -11.25 -1.38 -13.79
C SER A 84 -12.51 -0.94 -13.04
N PRO A 85 -13.50 -1.82 -12.86
CA PRO A 85 -14.76 -1.44 -12.19
C PRO A 85 -14.65 -1.38 -10.66
N ALA A 86 -13.54 -1.85 -10.08
CA ALA A 86 -13.35 -1.91 -8.64
C ALA A 86 -11.89 -1.63 -8.25
N CYS A 87 -11.66 -1.49 -6.94
CA CYS A 87 -10.34 -1.29 -6.36
C CYS A 87 -10.23 -1.99 -5.01
N THR A 88 -9.08 -2.61 -4.73
CA THR A 88 -8.68 -3.00 -3.38
C THR A 88 -7.91 -1.84 -2.76
N VAL A 89 -8.34 -1.41 -1.58
CA VAL A 89 -7.60 -0.46 -0.73
C VAL A 89 -7.15 -1.21 0.51
N ALA A 90 -5.83 -1.27 0.76
CA ALA A 90 -5.28 -2.08 1.84
C ALA A 90 -4.18 -1.34 2.61
N ILE A 91 -4.13 -1.60 3.92
CA ILE A 91 -3.06 -1.14 4.81
C ILE A 91 -2.55 -2.37 5.56
N GLN A 92 -1.25 -2.62 5.44
CA GLN A 92 -0.55 -3.60 6.25
C GLN A 92 0.05 -2.86 7.45
N ASP A 93 -0.72 -2.75 8.54
CA ASP A 93 -0.35 -2.02 9.75
C ASP A 93 0.52 -2.89 10.69
N GLY A 94 1.83 -2.91 10.44
CA GLY A 94 2.83 -3.63 11.24
C GLY A 94 3.39 -4.88 10.56
N LYS A 95 4.57 -5.33 11.01
CA LYS A 95 5.34 -6.41 10.39
C LYS A 95 4.54 -7.72 10.28
N GLU A 96 3.79 -8.06 11.31
CA GLU A 96 2.97 -9.28 11.39
C GLU A 96 1.81 -9.27 10.39
N SER A 97 1.43 -8.09 9.88
CA SER A 97 0.43 -7.94 8.80
C SER A 97 1.04 -7.92 7.39
N GLY A 98 2.36 -8.10 7.29
CA GLY A 98 3.09 -8.10 6.02
C GLY A 98 3.74 -6.76 5.63
N GLN A 99 3.78 -5.77 6.53
CA GLN A 99 4.44 -4.48 6.27
C GLN A 99 5.94 -4.67 6.00
N SER A 100 6.38 -4.38 4.77
CA SER A 100 7.77 -4.57 4.35
C SER A 100 8.65 -3.32 4.57
N VAL A 101 8.07 -2.12 4.45
CA VAL A 101 8.74 -0.84 4.70
C VAL A 101 8.13 -0.20 5.95
N PRO A 102 8.93 0.19 6.96
CA PRO A 102 8.46 0.80 8.21
C PRO A 102 8.14 2.29 7.99
N HIS A 103 7.19 2.53 7.10
CA HIS A 103 6.53 3.78 6.83
C HIS A 103 5.15 3.38 6.32
N LEU A 104 4.10 3.79 7.02
CA LEU A 104 2.73 3.49 6.63
C LEU A 104 2.45 3.91 5.19
N HIS A 105 1.82 3.02 4.46
CA HIS A 105 1.42 3.23 3.07
C HIS A 105 0.09 2.53 2.84
N VAL A 106 -0.77 3.19 2.07
CA VAL A 106 -2.02 2.63 1.60
C VAL A 106 -1.81 2.11 0.18
N HIS A 107 -2.06 0.82 -0.01
CA HIS A 107 -2.11 0.22 -1.33
C HIS A 107 -3.44 0.58 -1.99
N VAL A 108 -3.38 1.06 -3.23
CA VAL A 108 -4.55 1.26 -4.09
C VAL A 108 -4.34 0.42 -5.34
N ILE A 109 -5.14 -0.63 -5.49
CA ILE A 109 -4.94 -1.69 -6.49
C ILE A 109 -6.22 -1.83 -7.33
N PRO A 110 -6.23 -1.39 -8.60
CA PRO A 110 -7.37 -1.60 -9.49
C PRO A 110 -7.68 -3.09 -9.65
N ARG A 111 -8.97 -3.43 -9.68
CA ARG A 111 -9.47 -4.82 -9.73
C ARG A 111 -10.41 -5.04 -10.90
N LYS A 112 -10.32 -6.22 -11.51
CA LYS A 112 -11.21 -6.69 -12.59
C LYS A 112 -11.75 -8.06 -12.27
N ASP A 113 -12.86 -8.42 -12.92
CA ASP A 113 -13.36 -9.79 -12.80
C ASP A 113 -12.30 -10.81 -13.24
N GLY A 114 -12.16 -11.89 -12.47
CA GLY A 114 -11.20 -12.97 -12.72
C GLY A 114 -9.72 -12.65 -12.47
N ASP A 115 -9.34 -11.45 -12.01
CA ASP A 115 -7.93 -11.11 -11.75
C ASP A 115 -7.34 -11.83 -10.51
N PHE A 116 -8.18 -12.19 -9.55
CA PHE A 116 -7.87 -12.98 -8.37
C PHE A 116 -9.15 -13.64 -7.87
N THR A 117 -9.13 -14.95 -7.67
CA THR A 117 -10.32 -15.70 -7.25
C THR A 117 -9.93 -16.86 -6.35
N PRO A 118 -10.59 -17.05 -5.19
CA PRO A 118 -11.63 -16.19 -4.63
C PRO A 118 -11.05 -14.92 -3.97
N ASN A 119 -11.79 -13.81 -4.05
CA ASN A 119 -11.33 -12.49 -3.62
C ASN A 119 -11.02 -12.37 -2.12
N ASP A 120 -11.61 -13.25 -1.33
CA ASP A 120 -11.66 -13.26 0.12
C ASP A 120 -10.87 -14.44 0.71
N ILE A 121 -9.99 -15.07 -0.08
CA ILE A 121 -9.20 -16.24 0.33
C ILE A 121 -8.35 -15.99 1.59
N ILE A 122 -7.98 -14.74 1.85
CA ILE A 122 -7.24 -14.37 3.07
C ILE A 122 -8.04 -14.69 4.34
N TYR A 123 -9.37 -14.53 4.32
CA TYR A 123 -10.21 -14.82 5.49
C TYR A 123 -10.30 -16.32 5.75
N ALA A 124 -10.35 -17.14 4.70
CA ALA A 124 -10.30 -18.59 4.86
C ALA A 124 -9.01 -19.03 5.58
N HIS A 125 -7.85 -18.46 5.19
CA HIS A 125 -6.58 -18.74 5.86
C HIS A 125 -6.53 -18.24 7.31
N LEU A 126 -7.08 -17.05 7.59
CA LEU A 126 -7.15 -16.50 8.95
C LEU A 126 -8.08 -17.29 9.86
N GLU A 127 -9.23 -17.72 9.34
CA GLU A 127 -10.18 -18.58 10.07
C GLU A 127 -9.56 -19.94 10.38
N GLU A 128 -8.93 -20.57 9.40
CA GLU A 128 -8.22 -21.84 9.59
C GLU A 128 -7.16 -21.70 10.68
N PHE A 129 -6.33 -20.65 10.61
CA PHE A 129 -5.31 -20.36 11.63
C PHE A 129 -5.94 -20.16 13.02
N GLY A 130 -7.02 -19.40 13.11
CA GLY A 130 -7.78 -19.18 14.34
C GLY A 130 -8.30 -20.49 14.93
N LEU A 131 -8.91 -21.35 14.12
CA LEU A 131 -9.43 -22.65 14.55
C LEU A 131 -8.31 -23.60 15.01
N GLN A 132 -7.18 -23.62 14.32
CA GLN A 132 -6.01 -24.41 14.72
C GLN A 132 -5.46 -23.94 16.08
N LEU A 133 -5.35 -22.62 16.30
CA LEU A 133 -4.97 -22.05 17.59
C LEU A 133 -5.89 -22.48 18.72
N HIS A 134 -7.21 -22.42 18.51
CA HIS A 134 -8.19 -22.84 19.53
C HIS A 134 -8.09 -24.33 19.85
N LYS A 135 -7.95 -25.19 18.84
CA LYS A 135 -7.75 -26.64 19.06
C LYS A 135 -6.47 -26.93 19.82
N ASN A 136 -5.38 -26.24 19.50
CA ASN A 136 -4.10 -26.41 20.19
C ASN A 136 -4.18 -25.91 21.64
N MET A 137 -4.87 -24.79 21.91
CA MET A 137 -5.11 -24.33 23.29
C MET A 137 -5.98 -25.29 24.11
N GLN A 138 -6.90 -26.03 23.46
CA GLN A 138 -7.73 -27.04 24.12
C GLN A 138 -7.02 -28.38 24.33
N ASN A 139 -6.01 -28.70 23.51
CA ASN A 139 -5.31 -30.00 23.52
C ASN A 139 -3.88 -29.94 24.13
N SER A 140 -3.31 -28.76 24.39
CA SER A 140 -1.96 -28.64 24.94
C SER A 140 -1.92 -28.72 26.46
N THR A 141 -1.76 -29.94 26.96
CA THR A 141 -0.90 -30.24 28.12
C THR A 141 0.57 -30.46 27.73
N ASP A 142 0.96 -30.28 26.46
CA ASP A 142 2.35 -30.50 26.05
C ASP A 142 2.84 -29.53 24.96
N GLY A 143 4.09 -29.07 25.13
CA GLY A 143 4.65 -27.84 24.59
C GLY A 143 5.19 -27.89 23.16
N HIS A 144 4.49 -28.53 22.23
CA HIS A 144 4.91 -28.56 20.82
C HIS A 144 4.38 -27.37 20.01
N LYS A 145 5.30 -26.58 19.43
CA LYS A 145 4.95 -25.51 18.47
C LYS A 145 4.54 -26.15 17.14
N PRO A 146 3.40 -25.78 16.54
CA PRO A 146 3.03 -26.29 15.22
C PRO A 146 4.00 -25.78 14.15
N GLU A 147 4.40 -26.67 13.23
CA GLU A 147 5.17 -26.31 12.03
C GLU A 147 4.32 -25.48 11.08
N ARG A 148 4.91 -24.37 10.59
CA ARG A 148 4.28 -23.43 9.67
C ARG A 148 4.51 -23.88 8.22
N GLY A 149 3.54 -24.55 7.63
CA GLY A 149 3.46 -24.73 6.17
C GLY A 149 2.85 -23.50 5.50
N LEU A 150 3.57 -22.38 5.48
CA LEU A 150 3.16 -21.24 4.64
C LEU A 150 3.56 -21.54 3.20
N ALA A 151 2.65 -21.31 2.26
CA ALA A 151 2.98 -21.33 0.83
C ALA A 151 4.19 -20.40 0.56
N PRO A 152 5.05 -20.72 -0.44
CA PRO A 152 6.20 -19.88 -0.77
C PRO A 152 5.74 -18.44 -1.06
N ASP A 153 6.50 -17.46 -0.55
CA ASP A 153 6.19 -16.04 -0.71
C ASP A 153 6.15 -15.67 -2.20
N PRO A 154 4.97 -15.35 -2.78
CA PRO A 154 4.84 -15.04 -4.20
C PRO A 154 5.55 -13.73 -4.58
N SER A 155 6.04 -12.94 -3.60
CA SER A 155 6.91 -11.81 -3.87
C SER A 155 8.27 -12.21 -4.47
N GLN A 156 8.75 -13.43 -4.20
CA GLN A 156 10.08 -13.90 -4.63
C GLN A 156 10.21 -14.08 -6.16
N GLU A 157 9.09 -14.25 -6.86
CA GLU A 157 9.07 -14.44 -8.32
C GLU A 157 8.88 -13.13 -9.10
N ARG A 158 8.46 -12.05 -8.42
CA ARG A 158 8.21 -10.75 -9.06
C ARG A 158 9.50 -9.95 -9.18
N LYS A 159 9.76 -9.40 -10.37
CA LYS A 159 10.95 -8.58 -10.64
C LYS A 159 10.66 -7.09 -10.36
N PRO A 160 11.59 -6.36 -9.73
CA PRO A 160 11.46 -4.91 -9.57
C PRO A 160 11.53 -4.20 -10.91
N ARG A 161 10.72 -3.13 -11.05
CA ARG A 161 10.78 -2.22 -12.20
C ARG A 161 12.05 -1.37 -12.14
N SER A 162 12.50 -0.91 -13.30
CA SER A 162 13.58 0.06 -13.40
C SER A 162 13.13 1.46 -12.95
N ALA A 163 14.10 2.29 -12.55
CA ALA A 163 13.82 3.67 -12.16
C ALA A 163 13.21 4.50 -13.31
N GLN A 164 13.58 4.21 -14.57
CA GLN A 164 13.04 4.89 -15.74
C GLN A 164 11.56 4.53 -15.98
N GLU A 165 11.21 3.25 -15.86
CA GLU A 165 9.82 2.80 -15.97
C GLU A 165 8.94 3.46 -14.90
N MET A 166 9.41 3.48 -13.65
CA MET A 166 8.68 4.11 -12.56
C MET A 166 8.50 5.62 -12.77
N SER A 167 9.57 6.32 -13.17
CA SER A 167 9.49 7.76 -13.46
C SER A 167 8.53 8.05 -14.61
N SER A 168 8.56 7.21 -15.65
CA SER A 168 7.68 7.38 -16.82
C SER A 168 6.21 7.13 -16.46
N GLU A 169 5.92 6.12 -15.62
CA GLU A 169 4.55 5.87 -15.14
C GLU A 169 4.06 7.01 -14.25
N ALA A 170 4.89 7.54 -13.35
CA ALA A 170 4.52 8.66 -12.50
C ALA A 170 4.18 9.91 -13.32
N ASP A 171 4.99 10.22 -14.35
CA ASP A 171 4.75 11.31 -15.29
C ASP A 171 3.46 11.10 -16.08
N TRP A 172 3.23 9.86 -16.54
CA TRP A 172 2.04 9.49 -17.29
C TRP A 172 0.77 9.67 -16.43
N ILE A 173 0.76 9.19 -15.18
CA ILE A 173 -0.37 9.38 -14.26
C ILE A 173 -0.64 10.88 -14.07
N ARG A 174 0.39 11.71 -13.83
CA ARG A 174 0.22 13.17 -13.66
C ARG A 174 -0.46 13.84 -14.84
N GLN A 175 -0.14 13.42 -16.05
CA GLN A 175 -0.70 13.97 -17.28
C GLN A 175 -2.16 13.55 -17.50
N HIS A 176 -2.56 12.38 -17.01
CA HIS A 176 -3.88 11.79 -17.27
C HIS A 176 -4.82 11.80 -16.04
N SER A 177 -4.38 12.34 -14.90
CA SER A 177 -5.18 12.41 -13.66
C SER A 177 -6.17 13.57 -13.62
N LYS A 178 -6.15 14.47 -14.60
CA LYS A 178 -7.09 15.59 -14.71
C LYS A 178 -8.42 15.17 -15.32
#